data_AF-A0A2H1IWQ4-F1
#
_entry.id   AF-A0A2H1IWQ4-F1
#
_cell.length_a   1.000
_cell.length_b   1.000
_cell.length_c   1.000
_cell.angle_alpha   90.00
_cell.angle_beta   90.00
_cell.angle_gamma   90.00
#
_symmetry.space_group_name_H-M   'P 1'
#
loop_
_entity.id
_entity.type
_entity.pdbx_description
1 polymer ?
#
loop_
_entity_poly.entity_id
_entity_poly.type
_entity_poly.pdbx_seq_one_letter_code
_entity_poly.pdbx_strand_id
1 'polypeptide(L)'
;MTRFHSQETIAAPLDQVVRWHSLPGAVTRLSPHWAQTVVAEGNPNAPGTRTSMKIAVPGSRGSVRVPWKSEHFALDDPGVAPLAAHPQNADPQQNSPTALTGSAFGFGDLMVDSPLAPLRSWEHRHVFRSAGDPASSTEAIATSVEDDVTVELPRAALLTDTELGSRIGSRLSRLPGARIPENQLLKTLRSTFAARTDRLHREFDFLRQIDAPTIGGARPLRILISGASGLVGTQLCALLMTAGHTVRRLVRHEPAAGSAARARTAGDPATASAAAAPGTTSADDTRPLSDTGERPDQESRWDPQAGYLLREDLAWADVVVNLSGRSIGGRLTDRAKDEILTSRIDTTRLLATTIAALPEQDRPEAFICASAVGLYGTDRRTPADEAAPAGDGFLAEVCRTWEAEAAAVESAGVRRVSVRTGLVMSGLGGLLALQVPLYLAGGGGPLGSGEQWFPWISHDDLVRVYARAIVDATLTGPVNAVAPGIVRQKEFAKAMGSHVHRPAFLRAPRFGPALLLGEDGADELALAGQHAVPTALERAGFDFAHPGLGDCLTEELGPR
;
A
#
# COMPACT_ATOMS: atom_id res chain seq x y z
N MET A 1 -30.63 14.92 -10.67
CA MET A 1 -29.51 14.05 -11.04
C MET A 1 -28.33 14.98 -11.23
N THR A 2 -27.29 14.81 -10.43
CA THR A 2 -26.07 15.63 -10.49
C THR A 2 -25.05 14.88 -11.35
N ARG A 3 -24.32 15.60 -12.21
CA ARG A 3 -23.26 15.02 -13.04
C ARG A 3 -21.94 15.73 -12.75
N PHE A 4 -20.88 14.96 -12.74
CA PHE A 4 -19.51 15.42 -12.63
C PHE A 4 -18.70 14.75 -13.73
N HIS A 5 -17.85 15.52 -14.39
CA HIS A 5 -16.96 15.06 -15.44
C HIS A 5 -15.55 15.54 -15.12
N SER A 6 -14.56 14.66 -15.28
CA SER A 6 -13.14 15.01 -15.33
C SER A 6 -12.48 14.31 -16.51
N GLN A 7 -11.51 15.00 -17.11
CA GLN A 7 -10.71 14.48 -18.20
C GLN A 7 -9.27 14.89 -17.96
N GLU A 8 -8.36 13.93 -18.01
CA GLU A 8 -6.94 14.13 -17.74
C GLU A 8 -6.09 13.34 -18.73
N THR A 9 -4.82 13.73 -18.92
CA THR A 9 -3.93 13.08 -19.88
C THR A 9 -2.74 12.45 -19.18
N ILE A 10 -2.55 11.14 -19.36
CA ILE A 10 -1.41 10.39 -18.84
C ILE A 10 -0.38 10.22 -19.94
N ALA A 11 0.89 10.54 -19.63
CA ALA A 11 2.03 10.35 -20.53
C ALA A 11 2.45 8.87 -20.61
N ALA A 12 1.53 8.04 -21.09
CA ALA A 12 1.73 6.62 -21.34
C ALA A 12 0.82 6.14 -22.50
N PRO A 13 1.24 5.13 -23.27
CA PRO A 13 0.42 4.47 -24.28
C PRO A 13 -0.89 3.89 -23.73
N LEU A 14 -1.93 3.87 -24.59
CA LEU A 14 -3.27 3.39 -24.25
C LEU A 14 -3.25 1.96 -23.71
N ASP A 15 -2.46 1.07 -24.31
CA ASP A 15 -2.34 -0.32 -23.89
C ASP A 15 -1.75 -0.44 -22.48
N GLN A 16 -0.78 0.40 -22.12
CA GLN A 16 -0.17 0.40 -20.79
C GLN A 16 -1.14 0.91 -19.73
N VAL A 17 -1.88 2.00 -20.03
CA VAL A 17 -2.88 2.55 -19.11
C VAL A 17 -4.03 1.56 -18.89
N VAL A 18 -4.54 0.95 -19.97
CA VAL A 18 -5.61 -0.05 -19.89
C VAL A 18 -5.15 -1.30 -19.16
N ARG A 19 -3.93 -1.80 -19.43
CA ARG A 19 -3.33 -2.92 -18.71
C ARG A 19 -3.18 -2.62 -17.22
N TRP A 20 -2.70 -1.44 -16.86
CA TRP A 20 -2.54 -1.06 -15.45
C TRP A 20 -3.88 -1.07 -14.69
N HIS A 21 -4.94 -0.50 -15.28
CA HIS A 21 -6.27 -0.48 -14.68
C HIS A 21 -6.94 -1.85 -14.61
N SER A 22 -6.46 -2.81 -15.43
CA SER A 22 -6.97 -4.18 -15.45
C SER A 22 -6.26 -5.09 -14.45
N LEU A 23 -5.23 -4.61 -13.75
CA LEU A 23 -4.50 -5.40 -12.76
C LEU A 23 -5.06 -5.21 -11.34
N PRO A 24 -5.07 -6.27 -10.51
CA PRO A 24 -5.49 -6.16 -9.11
C PRO A 24 -4.65 -5.14 -8.34
N GLY A 25 -5.31 -4.38 -7.48
CA GLY A 25 -4.66 -3.33 -6.68
C GLY A 25 -4.81 -1.94 -7.28
N ALA A 26 -5.23 -1.81 -8.55
CA ALA A 26 -5.45 -0.51 -9.19
C ALA A 26 -6.43 0.36 -8.38
N VAL A 27 -7.53 -0.21 -7.88
CA VAL A 27 -8.46 0.56 -7.03
C VAL A 27 -7.82 0.93 -5.71
N THR A 28 -7.07 0.01 -5.10
CA THR A 28 -6.33 0.25 -3.85
C THR A 28 -5.29 1.37 -4.00
N ARG A 29 -4.60 1.47 -5.15
CA ARG A 29 -3.62 2.54 -5.43
C ARG A 29 -4.28 3.88 -5.77
N LEU A 30 -5.39 3.87 -6.52
CA LEU A 30 -6.13 5.10 -6.88
C LEU A 30 -7.12 5.57 -5.79
N SER A 31 -7.02 5.04 -4.58
CA SER A 31 -7.91 5.40 -3.48
C SER A 31 -7.25 6.42 -2.55
N PRO A 32 -7.58 7.73 -2.64
CA PRO A 32 -7.00 8.70 -1.72
C PRO A 32 -7.40 8.35 -0.29
N HIS A 33 -6.42 8.25 0.60
CA HIS A 33 -6.62 7.72 1.96
C HIS A 33 -7.64 8.53 2.77
N TRP A 34 -7.69 9.84 2.55
CA TRP A 34 -8.63 10.77 3.18
C TRP A 34 -10.05 10.65 2.62
N ALA A 35 -10.22 10.12 1.40
CA ALA A 35 -11.52 9.94 0.74
C ALA A 35 -12.09 8.54 0.96
N GLN A 36 -11.27 7.49 0.85
CA GLN A 36 -11.74 6.11 0.90
C GLN A 36 -10.71 5.13 1.46
N THR A 37 -11.20 3.99 1.92
CA THR A 37 -10.38 2.84 2.33
C THR A 37 -10.93 1.60 1.67
N VAL A 38 -10.12 0.93 0.84
CA VAL A 38 -10.50 -0.35 0.24
C VAL A 38 -10.43 -1.44 1.31
N VAL A 39 -11.51 -2.20 1.44
CA VAL A 39 -11.61 -3.35 2.36
C VAL A 39 -11.37 -4.65 1.59
N ALA A 40 -11.97 -4.76 0.41
CA ALA A 40 -11.77 -5.87 -0.51
C ALA A 40 -11.99 -5.35 -1.94
N GLU A 41 -11.08 -5.69 -2.84
CA GLU A 41 -11.14 -5.28 -4.25
C GLU A 41 -11.83 -6.37 -5.09
N GLY A 42 -12.72 -5.97 -5.98
CA GLY A 42 -13.26 -6.84 -7.02
C GLY A 42 -12.20 -7.16 -8.07
N ASN A 43 -12.49 -8.12 -8.97
CA ASN A 43 -11.60 -8.36 -10.11
C ASN A 43 -11.93 -7.36 -11.21
N PRO A 44 -11.02 -6.42 -11.56
CA PRO A 44 -11.28 -5.39 -12.57
C PRO A 44 -11.55 -5.95 -13.97
N ASN A 45 -11.19 -7.21 -14.25
CA ASN A 45 -11.46 -7.88 -15.52
C ASN A 45 -12.74 -8.71 -15.53
N ALA A 46 -13.47 -8.77 -14.43
CA ALA A 46 -14.68 -9.57 -14.32
C ALA A 46 -15.89 -8.69 -13.94
N PRO A 47 -16.71 -8.28 -14.94
CA PRO A 47 -18.01 -7.68 -14.68
C PRO A 47 -18.84 -8.49 -13.70
N GLY A 48 -19.55 -7.80 -12.81
CA GLY A 48 -20.33 -8.37 -11.70
C GLY A 48 -19.52 -8.59 -10.42
N THR A 49 -18.20 -8.43 -10.43
CA THR A 49 -17.43 -8.46 -9.18
C THR A 49 -17.61 -7.18 -8.38
N ARG A 50 -17.41 -7.29 -7.07
CA ARG A 50 -17.75 -6.23 -6.12
C ARG A 50 -16.54 -5.75 -5.35
N THR A 51 -16.40 -4.44 -5.27
CA THR A 51 -15.40 -3.77 -4.44
C THR A 51 -16.09 -3.23 -3.18
N SER A 52 -15.59 -3.64 -2.02
CA SER A 52 -16.06 -3.15 -0.71
C SER A 52 -15.10 -2.10 -0.16
N MET A 53 -15.66 -0.96 0.24
CA MET A 53 -14.92 0.21 0.71
C MET A 53 -15.55 0.83 1.95
N LYS A 54 -14.79 1.71 2.59
CA LYS A 54 -15.31 2.71 3.52
C LYS A 54 -15.07 4.09 2.92
N ILE A 55 -16.13 4.83 2.62
CA ILE A 55 -16.04 6.17 2.03
C ILE A 55 -16.22 7.23 3.12
N ALA A 56 -15.38 8.26 3.09
CA ALA A 56 -15.47 9.41 3.98
C ALA A 56 -16.72 10.23 3.67
N VAL A 57 -17.50 10.58 4.70
CA VAL A 57 -18.64 11.46 4.53
C VAL A 57 -18.15 12.86 4.12
N PRO A 58 -18.68 13.47 3.04
CA PRO A 58 -18.26 14.80 2.60
C PRO A 58 -18.31 15.84 3.73
N GLY A 59 -17.23 16.60 3.88
CA GLY A 59 -17.08 17.61 4.93
C GLY A 59 -16.63 17.07 6.29
N SER A 60 -16.59 15.74 6.51
CA SER A 60 -16.10 15.14 7.77
C SER A 60 -14.57 15.07 7.89
N ARG A 61 -13.83 15.46 6.84
CA ARG A 61 -12.37 15.31 6.75
C ARG A 61 -11.89 13.90 7.11
N GLY A 62 -12.56 12.87 6.59
CA GLY A 62 -12.20 11.47 6.83
C GLY A 62 -12.53 10.92 8.24
N SER A 63 -13.08 11.76 9.14
CA SER A 63 -13.38 11.37 10.53
C SER A 63 -14.61 10.48 10.67
N VAL A 64 -15.53 10.54 9.70
CA VAL A 64 -16.70 9.68 9.63
C VAL A 64 -16.65 8.92 8.30
N ARG A 65 -16.65 7.59 8.37
CA ARG A 65 -16.61 6.72 7.19
C ARG A 65 -17.78 5.76 7.21
N VAL A 66 -18.42 5.59 6.05
CA VAL A 66 -19.58 4.71 5.87
C VAL A 66 -19.24 3.53 4.96
N PRO A 67 -19.80 2.34 5.21
CA PRO A 67 -19.64 1.19 4.31
C PRO A 67 -20.20 1.49 2.92
N TRP A 68 -19.49 1.02 1.90
CA TRP A 68 -19.85 1.17 0.50
C TRP A 68 -19.49 -0.11 -0.26
N LYS A 69 -20.38 -0.54 -1.16
CA LYS A 69 -20.07 -1.56 -2.16
C LYS A 69 -20.41 -1.05 -3.54
N SER A 70 -19.45 -1.14 -4.43
CA SER A 70 -19.66 -0.98 -5.87
C SER A 70 -19.57 -2.31 -6.59
N GLU A 71 -20.36 -2.47 -7.63
CA GLU A 71 -20.30 -3.58 -8.58
C GLU A 71 -19.79 -3.06 -9.91
N HIS A 72 -18.80 -3.76 -10.46
CA HIS A 72 -18.15 -3.43 -11.72
C HIS A 72 -19.01 -3.91 -12.90
N PHE A 73 -19.12 -3.12 -13.97
CA PHE A 73 -19.83 -3.50 -15.19
C PHE A 73 -19.07 -3.09 -16.46
N ALA A 74 -19.30 -3.84 -17.54
CA ALA A 74 -18.78 -3.48 -18.86
C ALA A 74 -19.64 -2.38 -19.48
N LEU A 75 -19.01 -1.34 -20.04
CA LEU A 75 -19.73 -0.30 -20.78
C LEU A 75 -20.33 -0.88 -22.07
N ASP A 76 -21.49 -0.37 -22.46
CA ASP A 76 -22.21 -0.68 -23.70
C ASP A 76 -22.13 0.46 -24.73
N ASP A 77 -21.16 1.37 -24.57
CA ASP A 77 -20.98 2.52 -25.45
C ASP A 77 -20.48 2.12 -26.84
N PRO A 78 -21.09 2.65 -27.92
CA PRO A 78 -20.57 2.46 -29.27
C PRO A 78 -19.12 2.96 -29.40
N GLY A 79 -18.21 2.08 -29.82
CA GLY A 79 -16.81 2.42 -30.06
C GLY A 79 -15.90 2.40 -28.81
N VAL A 80 -16.41 1.95 -27.66
CA VAL A 80 -15.62 1.71 -26.44
C VAL A 80 -15.59 0.21 -26.15
N ALA A 81 -14.42 -0.40 -26.23
CA ALA A 81 -14.27 -1.82 -25.90
C ALA A 81 -14.30 -2.02 -24.36
N PRO A 82 -14.90 -3.11 -23.85
CA PRO A 82 -14.80 -3.44 -22.43
C PRO A 82 -13.34 -3.58 -21.99
N LEU A 83 -13.01 -3.17 -20.76
CA LEU A 83 -11.67 -3.34 -20.19
C LEU A 83 -11.17 -4.80 -20.30
N ALA A 84 -12.06 -5.76 -20.06
CA ALA A 84 -11.77 -7.19 -20.14
C ALA A 84 -11.42 -7.71 -21.55
N ALA A 85 -11.69 -6.93 -22.60
CA ALA A 85 -11.32 -7.28 -23.97
C ALA A 85 -9.83 -7.00 -24.26
N HIS A 86 -9.14 -6.26 -23.39
CA HIS A 86 -7.71 -6.04 -23.54
C HIS A 86 -6.94 -7.35 -23.30
N PRO A 87 -6.06 -7.77 -24.23
CA PRO A 87 -5.29 -8.98 -24.09
C PRO A 87 -4.36 -8.86 -22.88
N GLN A 88 -4.61 -9.69 -21.87
CA GLN A 88 -3.79 -9.74 -20.65
C GLN A 88 -2.37 -10.23 -20.94
N ASN A 89 -2.20 -10.96 -22.05
CA ASN A 89 -1.00 -11.74 -22.38
C ASN A 89 -0.28 -11.24 -23.64
N ALA A 90 -0.57 -10.01 -24.11
CA ALA A 90 0.19 -9.45 -25.21
C ALA A 90 1.66 -9.30 -24.77
N ASP A 91 2.55 -10.06 -25.41
CA ASP A 91 3.99 -10.03 -25.23
C ASP A 91 4.48 -8.59 -25.46
N PRO A 92 5.04 -7.91 -24.42
CA PRO A 92 5.49 -6.53 -24.55
C PRO A 92 6.61 -6.35 -25.58
N GLN A 93 7.35 -7.41 -25.92
CA GLN A 93 8.41 -7.39 -26.93
C GLN A 93 7.90 -7.66 -28.34
N GLN A 94 6.71 -8.27 -28.49
CA GLN A 94 6.01 -8.35 -29.79
C GLN A 94 5.24 -7.04 -30.02
N ASN A 95 5.99 -5.96 -30.23
CA ASN A 95 5.51 -4.74 -30.84
C ASN A 95 5.11 -5.02 -32.30
N SER A 96 3.98 -5.70 -32.49
CA SER A 96 3.17 -5.52 -33.67
C SER A 96 2.06 -4.54 -33.29
N PRO A 97 2.07 -3.29 -33.77
CA PRO A 97 1.01 -2.29 -33.53
C PRO A 97 -0.36 -2.67 -34.14
N THR A 98 -0.60 -3.95 -34.42
CA THR A 98 -1.70 -4.49 -35.21
C THR A 98 -2.75 -5.26 -34.41
N ALA A 99 -2.67 -5.36 -33.07
CA ALA A 99 -3.57 -6.24 -32.30
C ALA A 99 -4.45 -5.56 -31.22
N LEU A 100 -4.54 -4.23 -31.20
CA LEU A 100 -5.55 -3.52 -30.40
C LEU A 100 -6.33 -2.56 -31.30
N THR A 101 -7.27 -3.11 -32.07
CA THR A 101 -8.15 -2.33 -32.97
C THR A 101 -9.27 -1.60 -32.22
N GLY A 102 -8.98 -1.04 -31.04
CA GLY A 102 -9.90 -0.22 -30.26
C GLY A 102 -9.38 1.21 -30.15
N SER A 103 -10.14 2.19 -30.63
CA SER A 103 -9.85 3.62 -30.37
C SER A 103 -10.09 4.03 -28.92
N ALA A 104 -10.76 3.18 -28.13
CA ALA A 104 -11.09 3.43 -26.74
C ALA A 104 -11.36 2.13 -25.95
N PHE A 105 -11.11 2.15 -24.65
CA PHE A 105 -11.49 1.10 -23.69
C PHE A 105 -12.22 1.72 -22.51
N GLY A 106 -13.06 0.95 -21.82
CA GLY A 106 -13.72 1.48 -20.63
C GLY A 106 -14.49 0.46 -19.80
N PHE A 107 -14.92 0.92 -18.63
CA PHE A 107 -15.73 0.18 -17.68
C PHE A 107 -16.54 1.14 -16.81
N GLY A 108 -17.47 0.61 -16.01
CA GLY A 108 -18.18 1.40 -15.02
C GLY A 108 -18.30 0.70 -13.67
N ASP A 109 -18.58 1.50 -12.64
CA ASP A 109 -18.82 1.08 -11.27
C ASP A 109 -20.18 1.62 -10.80
N LEU A 110 -21.05 0.72 -10.34
CA LEU A 110 -22.37 1.06 -9.81
C LEU A 110 -22.41 0.82 -8.30
N MET A 111 -22.91 1.78 -7.52
CA MET A 111 -23.19 1.55 -6.10
C MET A 111 -24.36 0.58 -5.94
N VAL A 112 -24.12 -0.57 -5.32
CA VAL A 112 -25.14 -1.61 -5.07
C VAL A 112 -25.56 -1.71 -3.61
N ASP A 113 -24.73 -1.25 -2.66
CA ASP A 113 -25.04 -1.29 -1.23
C ASP A 113 -24.27 -0.18 -0.50
N SER A 114 -24.99 0.74 0.14
CA SER A 114 -24.41 1.71 1.07
C SER A 114 -25.46 2.16 2.10
N PRO A 115 -25.64 1.40 3.20
CA PRO A 115 -26.78 1.57 4.10
C PRO A 115 -26.78 2.90 4.87
N LEU A 116 -25.65 3.62 4.88
CA LEU A 116 -25.46 4.86 5.60
C LEU A 116 -25.05 6.04 4.69
N ALA A 117 -24.84 5.82 3.37
CA ALA A 117 -24.57 6.93 2.47
C ALA A 117 -25.88 7.64 2.12
N PRO A 118 -25.92 8.97 2.19
CA PRO A 118 -27.11 9.74 1.82
C PRO A 118 -27.20 9.93 0.30
N LEU A 119 -27.13 8.83 -0.48
CA LEU A 119 -27.23 8.79 -1.94
C LEU A 119 -28.28 7.74 -2.36
N ARG A 120 -29.05 8.01 -3.43
CA ARG A 120 -29.97 7.04 -4.04
C ARG A 120 -29.28 6.14 -5.04
N SER A 121 -28.40 6.72 -5.85
CA SER A 121 -27.59 6.00 -6.82
C SER A 121 -26.28 6.73 -7.04
N TRP A 122 -25.28 5.96 -7.47
CA TRP A 122 -23.99 6.43 -7.93
C TRP A 122 -23.54 5.50 -9.05
N GLU A 123 -23.21 6.09 -10.18
CA GLU A 123 -22.58 5.44 -11.32
C GLU A 123 -21.33 6.23 -11.68
N HIS A 124 -20.21 5.54 -11.85
CA HIS A 124 -18.95 6.13 -12.31
C HIS A 124 -18.48 5.34 -13.52
N ARG A 125 -18.34 6.02 -14.66
CA ARG A 125 -17.86 5.47 -15.92
C ARG A 125 -16.44 5.97 -16.15
N HIS A 126 -15.56 5.07 -16.62
CA HIS A 126 -14.16 5.35 -16.93
C HIS A 126 -13.94 5.00 -18.40
N VAL A 127 -13.41 5.94 -19.18
CA VAL A 127 -13.08 5.71 -20.59
C VAL A 127 -11.67 6.19 -20.91
N PHE A 128 -10.90 5.33 -21.56
CA PHE A 128 -9.51 5.54 -21.95
C PHE A 128 -9.44 5.70 -23.47
N ARG A 129 -8.79 6.75 -23.96
CA ARG A 129 -8.58 6.99 -25.40
C ARG A 129 -7.13 7.36 -25.67
N SER A 130 -6.63 7.00 -26.84
CA SER A 130 -5.35 7.55 -27.31
C SER A 130 -5.47 9.07 -27.41
N ALA A 131 -4.53 9.78 -26.79
CA ALA A 131 -4.40 11.23 -26.90
C ALA A 131 -3.19 11.55 -27.80
N GLY A 132 -3.45 12.27 -28.90
CA GLY A 132 -2.45 12.64 -29.91
C GLY A 132 -2.91 12.34 -31.34
N ASP A 133 -2.40 13.07 -32.32
CA ASP A 133 -2.64 12.78 -33.74
C ASP A 133 -1.83 11.55 -34.19
N PRO A 134 -2.47 10.42 -34.58
CA PRO A 134 -1.75 9.25 -35.07
C PRO A 134 -0.91 9.52 -36.33
N ALA A 135 -1.10 10.66 -37.01
CA ALA A 135 -0.27 11.11 -38.13
C ALA A 135 0.95 11.97 -37.72
N SER A 136 1.04 12.38 -36.45
CA SER A 136 2.16 13.17 -35.93
C SER A 136 3.24 12.26 -35.36
N SER A 137 4.41 12.22 -36.01
CA SER A 137 5.59 11.49 -35.51
C SER A 137 6.31 12.21 -34.35
N THR A 138 5.83 13.39 -33.95
CA THR A 138 6.46 14.29 -32.97
C THR A 138 5.66 14.47 -31.69
N GLU A 139 4.39 14.08 -31.63
CA GLU A 139 3.61 14.14 -30.39
C GLU A 139 3.95 12.96 -29.48
N ALA A 140 4.14 13.25 -28.19
CA ALA A 140 4.38 12.21 -27.19
C ALA A 140 3.14 11.32 -27.07
N ILE A 141 3.33 9.99 -27.11
CA ILE A 141 2.25 9.02 -26.94
C ILE A 141 1.62 9.21 -25.56
N ALA A 142 0.32 9.50 -25.54
CA ALA A 142 -0.43 9.76 -24.32
C ALA A 142 -1.81 9.11 -24.35
N THR A 143 -2.45 9.06 -23.19
CA THR A 143 -3.79 8.51 -23.00
C THR A 143 -4.68 9.52 -22.29
N SER A 144 -5.83 9.84 -22.88
CA SER A 144 -6.90 10.57 -22.22
C SER A 144 -7.68 9.62 -21.33
N VAL A 145 -7.81 9.96 -20.05
CA VAL A 145 -8.65 9.28 -19.05
C VAL A 145 -9.85 10.18 -18.78
N GLU A 146 -11.04 9.71 -19.13
CA GLU A 146 -12.30 10.42 -18.93
C GLU A 146 -13.13 9.69 -17.86
N ASP A 147 -13.54 10.45 -16.85
CA ASP A 147 -14.35 9.98 -15.73
C ASP A 147 -15.69 10.73 -15.71
N ASP A 148 -16.78 9.99 -15.87
CA ASP A 148 -18.15 10.52 -15.77
C ASP A 148 -18.85 9.92 -14.56
N VAL A 149 -19.15 10.78 -13.58
CA VAL A 149 -19.87 10.41 -12.37
C VAL A 149 -21.28 10.96 -12.41
N THR A 150 -22.26 10.06 -12.29
CA THR A 150 -23.67 10.41 -12.16
C THR A 150 -24.20 10.01 -10.80
N VAL A 151 -24.82 10.96 -10.10
CA VAL A 151 -25.28 10.76 -8.73
C VAL A 151 -26.70 11.28 -8.52
N GLU A 152 -27.51 10.50 -7.80
CA GLU A 152 -28.84 10.92 -7.35
C GLU A 152 -28.87 11.15 -5.85
N LEU A 153 -29.18 12.38 -5.45
CA LEU A 153 -29.38 12.74 -4.04
C LEU A 153 -30.79 12.33 -3.57
N PRO A 154 -30.98 12.05 -2.26
CA PRO A 154 -32.30 11.78 -1.69
C PRO A 154 -33.25 12.96 -1.94
N ARG A 155 -34.38 12.71 -2.61
CA ARG A 155 -35.54 13.63 -2.55
C ARG A 155 -36.01 13.71 -1.09
N ALA A 156 -36.27 14.92 -0.62
CA ALA A 156 -36.66 15.20 0.77
C ALA A 156 -37.75 14.23 1.26
N ALA A 157 -37.40 13.34 2.18
CA ALA A 157 -38.35 12.57 2.95
C ALA A 157 -37.81 12.47 4.38
N LEU A 158 -38.63 12.90 5.33
CA LEU A 158 -38.35 12.91 6.76
C LEU A 158 -37.93 11.51 7.23
N LEU A 159 -36.74 11.41 7.83
CA LEU A 159 -36.37 10.30 8.69
C LEU A 159 -37.16 10.45 10.00
N THR A 160 -38.42 10.00 10.04
CA THR A 160 -39.19 9.98 11.29
C THR A 160 -39.67 8.60 11.72
N ASP A 161 -39.73 7.57 10.86
CA ASP A 161 -40.44 6.33 11.24
C ASP A 161 -39.70 5.03 10.92
N THR A 162 -38.52 4.79 11.52
CA THR A 162 -38.00 3.41 11.62
C THR A 162 -37.37 3.14 12.99
N GLU A 163 -37.64 1.95 13.55
CA GLU A 163 -37.18 1.46 14.87
C GLU A 163 -35.65 1.49 15.06
N LEU A 164 -34.87 1.64 13.98
CA LEU A 164 -33.41 1.77 14.00
C LEU A 164 -32.93 3.07 14.68
N GLY A 165 -33.78 4.10 14.74
CA GLY A 165 -33.48 5.38 15.42
C GLY A 165 -33.37 5.27 16.95
N SER A 166 -33.87 4.19 17.55
CA SER A 166 -33.92 4.02 19.02
C SER A 166 -32.64 3.43 19.63
N ARG A 167 -31.80 2.75 18.84
CA ARG A 167 -30.59 2.04 19.33
C ARG A 167 -29.28 2.81 19.16
N ILE A 168 -29.29 3.90 18.40
CA ILE A 168 -28.11 4.70 18.11
C ILE A 168 -28.18 5.96 18.98
N GLY A 169 -27.34 6.01 20.01
CA GLY A 169 -27.35 7.01 21.06
C GLY A 169 -27.46 8.46 20.60
N SER A 170 -28.02 9.27 21.50
CA SER A 170 -28.45 10.68 21.44
C SER A 170 -27.46 11.74 20.93
N ARG A 171 -26.33 11.36 20.32
CA ARG A 171 -25.42 12.26 19.59
C ARG A 171 -25.71 12.33 18.10
N LEU A 172 -26.22 11.27 17.48
CA LEU A 172 -26.58 11.25 16.05
C LEU A 172 -28.00 11.76 15.78
N SER A 173 -28.89 11.75 16.77
CA SER A 173 -30.25 12.33 16.67
C SER A 173 -30.27 13.87 16.59
N ARG A 174 -29.11 14.52 16.75
CA ARG A 174 -28.91 15.95 16.47
C ARG A 174 -28.34 16.23 15.08
N LEU A 175 -28.05 15.20 14.28
CA LEU A 175 -27.83 15.36 12.85
C LEU A 175 -29.19 15.17 12.17
N PRO A 176 -29.86 16.24 11.73
CA PRO A 176 -31.07 16.10 10.92
C PRO A 176 -30.69 15.40 9.61
N GLY A 177 -31.67 14.99 8.80
CA GLY A 177 -31.50 14.64 7.38
C GLY A 177 -30.87 15.78 6.56
N ALA A 178 -29.61 16.09 6.82
CA ALA A 178 -28.83 17.16 6.24
C ALA A 178 -28.40 16.67 4.86
N ARG A 179 -29.16 17.08 3.85
CA ARG A 179 -28.75 17.01 2.45
C ARG A 179 -27.28 17.40 2.37
N ILE A 180 -26.43 16.55 1.79
CA ILE A 180 -25.10 16.99 1.37
C ILE A 180 -25.37 18.08 0.32
N PRO A 181 -24.94 19.34 0.53
CA PRO A 181 -25.10 20.36 -0.49
C PRO A 181 -24.42 19.88 -1.77
N GLU A 182 -25.09 19.95 -2.91
CA GLU A 182 -24.56 19.51 -4.20
C GLU A 182 -23.17 20.12 -4.47
N ASN A 183 -22.98 21.40 -4.13
CA ASN A 183 -21.68 22.08 -4.24
C ASN A 183 -20.57 21.43 -3.40
N GLN A 184 -20.90 20.93 -2.19
CA GLN A 184 -19.93 20.26 -1.31
C GLN A 184 -19.58 18.87 -1.85
N LEU A 185 -20.55 18.16 -2.43
CA LEU A 185 -20.31 16.90 -3.15
C LEU A 185 -19.37 17.16 -4.34
N LEU A 186 -19.71 18.09 -5.23
CA LEU A 186 -18.90 18.44 -6.40
C LEU A 186 -17.48 18.90 -6.02
N LYS A 187 -17.32 19.67 -4.93
CA LYS A 187 -15.99 20.05 -4.40
C LYS A 187 -15.19 18.83 -3.96
N THR A 188 -15.85 17.88 -3.29
CA THR A 188 -15.22 16.64 -2.84
C THR A 188 -14.79 15.80 -4.05
N LEU A 189 -15.66 15.65 -5.06
CA LEU A 189 -15.33 14.95 -6.31
C LEU A 189 -14.13 15.56 -7.01
N ARG A 190 -14.11 16.87 -7.25
CA ARG A 190 -12.96 17.56 -7.85
C ARG A 190 -11.65 17.26 -7.11
N SER A 191 -11.69 17.28 -5.78
CA SER A 191 -10.51 17.00 -4.96
C SER A 191 -10.08 15.54 -5.07
N THR A 192 -11.03 14.60 -5.10
CA THR A 192 -10.75 13.17 -5.21
C THR A 192 -10.16 12.83 -6.57
N PHE A 193 -10.73 13.34 -7.66
CA PHE A 193 -10.25 13.08 -9.02
C PHE A 193 -8.92 13.77 -9.32
N ALA A 194 -8.68 14.97 -8.79
CA ALA A 194 -7.35 15.58 -8.85
C ALA A 194 -6.29 14.71 -8.13
N ALA A 195 -6.59 14.24 -6.91
CA ALA A 195 -5.67 13.36 -6.18
C ALA A 195 -5.43 12.01 -6.90
N ARG A 196 -6.46 11.45 -7.54
CA ARG A 196 -6.34 10.23 -8.37
C ARG A 196 -5.40 10.45 -9.55
N THR A 197 -5.51 11.61 -10.19
CA THR A 197 -4.70 12.00 -11.34
C THR A 197 -3.25 12.18 -10.94
N ASP A 198 -2.99 12.96 -9.89
CA ASP A 198 -1.65 13.17 -9.34
C ASP A 198 -0.99 11.84 -8.96
N ARG A 199 -1.76 10.94 -8.33
CA ARG A 199 -1.29 9.60 -7.98
C ARG A 199 -0.94 8.79 -9.23
N LEU A 200 -1.81 8.77 -10.25
CA LEU A 200 -1.58 8.01 -11.47
C LEU A 200 -0.34 8.48 -12.23
N HIS A 201 -0.10 9.79 -12.32
CA HIS A 201 1.14 10.34 -12.87
C HIS A 201 2.37 9.81 -12.13
N ARG A 202 2.38 9.93 -10.80
CA ARG A 202 3.50 9.43 -9.98
C ARG A 202 3.68 7.93 -10.11
N GLU A 203 2.62 7.15 -10.31
CA GLU A 203 2.76 5.71 -10.55
C GLU A 203 3.45 5.41 -11.87
N PHE A 204 3.03 6.03 -12.97
CA PHE A 204 3.70 5.82 -14.25
C PHE A 204 5.14 6.33 -14.25
N ASP A 205 5.45 7.39 -13.48
CA ASP A 205 6.83 7.82 -13.22
C ASP A 205 7.64 6.73 -12.53
N PHE A 206 7.09 6.14 -11.48
CA PHE A 206 7.78 5.11 -10.72
C PHE A 206 7.92 3.79 -11.48
N LEU A 207 6.88 3.36 -12.21
CA LEU A 207 6.92 2.17 -13.04
C LEU A 207 8.07 2.25 -14.06
N ARG A 208 8.31 3.44 -14.64
CA ARG A 208 9.49 3.69 -15.49
C ARG A 208 10.80 3.60 -14.72
N GLN A 209 10.86 4.16 -13.51
CA GLN A 209 12.06 4.13 -12.67
C GLN A 209 12.47 2.70 -12.27
N ILE A 210 11.51 1.81 -12.07
CA ILE A 210 11.76 0.40 -11.71
C ILE A 210 11.73 -0.56 -12.90
N ASP A 211 11.63 -0.04 -14.13
CA ASP A 211 11.53 -0.83 -15.36
C ASP A 211 10.43 -1.91 -15.26
N ALA A 212 9.21 -1.50 -14.90
CA ALA A 212 8.16 -2.44 -14.52
C ALA A 212 7.65 -3.29 -15.70
N PRO A 213 7.31 -4.58 -15.46
CA PRO A 213 6.72 -5.46 -16.47
C PRO A 213 5.46 -4.90 -17.15
N THR A 214 4.58 -4.21 -16.40
CA THR A 214 3.32 -3.64 -16.94
C THR A 214 3.54 -2.62 -18.05
N ILE A 215 4.70 -1.95 -18.09
CA ILE A 215 5.04 -0.98 -19.13
C ILE A 215 6.00 -1.55 -20.19
N GLY A 216 6.20 -2.87 -20.18
CA GLY A 216 7.09 -3.59 -21.10
C GLY A 216 8.57 -3.60 -20.71
N GLY A 217 8.86 -3.36 -19.42
CA GLY A 217 10.22 -3.41 -18.88
C GLY A 217 10.71 -4.82 -18.55
N ALA A 218 11.36 -4.95 -17.40
CA ALA A 218 11.95 -6.17 -16.88
C ALA A 218 10.94 -7.32 -16.73
N ARG A 219 11.47 -8.55 -16.58
CA ARG A 219 10.64 -9.74 -16.37
C ARG A 219 9.77 -9.60 -15.11
N PRO A 220 8.54 -10.12 -15.10
CA PRO A 220 7.77 -10.18 -13.88
C PRO A 220 8.37 -11.18 -12.87
N LEU A 221 8.11 -10.91 -11.59
CA LEU A 221 8.72 -11.60 -10.44
C LEU A 221 7.64 -12.32 -9.64
N ARG A 222 8.00 -13.43 -9.00
CA ARG A 222 7.20 -14.12 -7.98
C ARG A 222 7.63 -13.66 -6.60
N ILE A 223 6.74 -12.96 -5.89
CA ILE A 223 7.08 -12.27 -4.64
C ILE A 223 6.27 -12.84 -3.49
N LEU A 224 6.95 -13.39 -2.49
CA LEU A 224 6.33 -13.90 -1.27
C LEU A 224 6.39 -12.84 -0.18
N ILE A 225 5.24 -12.42 0.37
CA ILE A 225 5.16 -11.31 1.33
C ILE A 225 4.51 -11.78 2.64
N SER A 226 5.25 -11.65 3.74
CA SER A 226 4.69 -11.73 5.09
C SER A 226 4.18 -10.36 5.55
N GLY A 227 3.18 -10.33 6.43
CA GLY A 227 2.61 -9.04 6.90
C GLY A 227 1.83 -8.27 5.83
N ALA A 228 1.42 -8.98 4.76
CA ALA A 228 0.76 -8.40 3.59
C ALA A 228 -0.60 -7.72 3.86
N SER A 229 -1.26 -8.01 4.99
CA SER A 229 -2.52 -7.37 5.40
C SER A 229 -2.34 -6.09 6.24
N GLY A 230 -1.09 -5.77 6.60
CA GLY A 230 -0.76 -4.56 7.35
C GLY A 230 -0.80 -3.30 6.50
N LEU A 231 -0.63 -2.14 7.14
CA LEU A 231 -0.66 -0.82 6.50
C LEU A 231 0.26 -0.74 5.26
N VAL A 232 1.52 -1.14 5.42
CA VAL A 232 2.52 -1.14 4.33
C VAL A 232 2.26 -2.28 3.36
N GLY A 233 2.02 -3.48 3.88
CA GLY A 233 1.84 -4.69 3.09
C GLY A 233 0.70 -4.58 2.06
N THR A 234 -0.44 -4.01 2.45
CA THR A 234 -1.60 -3.88 1.54
C THR A 234 -1.27 -3.02 0.32
N GLN A 235 -0.64 -1.86 0.56
CA GLN A 235 -0.24 -0.94 -0.51
C GLN A 235 0.93 -1.48 -1.34
N LEU A 236 1.87 -2.21 -0.72
CA LEU A 236 2.96 -2.87 -1.43
C LEU A 236 2.46 -3.98 -2.35
N CYS A 237 1.54 -4.84 -1.89
CA CYS A 237 0.93 -5.86 -2.75
C CYS A 237 0.25 -5.20 -3.96
N ALA A 238 -0.54 -4.14 -3.72
CA ALA A 238 -1.22 -3.42 -4.77
C ALA A 238 -0.26 -2.78 -5.78
N LEU A 239 0.85 -2.19 -5.32
CA LEU A 239 1.86 -1.62 -6.22
C LEU A 239 2.55 -2.70 -7.05
N LEU A 240 2.95 -3.81 -6.43
CA LEU A 240 3.66 -4.89 -7.13
C LEU A 240 2.78 -5.60 -8.16
N MET A 241 1.50 -5.84 -7.83
CA MET A 241 0.55 -6.45 -8.78
C MET A 241 0.25 -5.52 -9.95
N THR A 242 0.07 -4.22 -9.71
CA THR A 242 -0.13 -3.23 -10.79
C THR A 242 1.15 -2.97 -11.60
N ALA A 243 2.33 -3.20 -11.02
CA ALA A 243 3.60 -3.26 -11.74
C ALA A 243 3.79 -4.56 -12.57
N GLY A 244 2.90 -5.54 -12.40
CA GLY A 244 2.84 -6.75 -13.22
C GLY A 244 3.52 -7.97 -12.59
N HIS A 245 3.93 -7.89 -11.32
CA HIS A 245 4.48 -9.02 -10.57
C HIS A 245 3.36 -9.89 -9.97
N THR A 246 3.70 -11.13 -9.63
CA THR A 246 2.79 -12.05 -8.93
C THR A 246 3.10 -12.05 -7.44
N VAL A 247 2.07 -11.92 -6.60
CA VAL A 247 2.22 -11.84 -5.14
C VAL A 247 1.56 -13.01 -4.44
N ARG A 248 2.33 -13.73 -3.63
CA ARG A 248 1.81 -14.69 -2.65
C ARG A 248 1.94 -14.11 -1.25
N ARG A 249 0.85 -14.10 -0.49
CA ARG A 249 0.73 -13.52 0.85
C ARG A 249 0.81 -14.62 1.90
N LEU A 250 1.80 -14.54 2.79
CA LEU A 250 1.84 -15.40 3.97
C LEU A 250 0.86 -14.90 5.03
N VAL A 251 -0.17 -15.70 5.31
CA VAL A 251 -1.26 -15.38 6.22
C VAL A 251 -1.28 -16.34 7.42
N ARG A 252 -1.62 -15.83 8.60
CA ARG A 252 -1.71 -16.64 9.84
C ARG A 252 -3.08 -17.29 10.04
N HIS A 253 -4.09 -16.81 9.32
CA HIS A 253 -5.42 -17.41 9.29
C HIS A 253 -5.50 -18.49 8.20
N GLU A 254 -6.59 -19.24 8.20
CA GLU A 254 -6.87 -20.16 7.10
C GLU A 254 -7.02 -19.36 5.79
N PRO A 255 -6.32 -19.74 4.70
CA PRO A 255 -6.41 -19.06 3.43
C PRO A 255 -7.85 -19.04 2.91
N ALA A 256 -8.25 -17.94 2.26
CA ALA A 256 -9.58 -17.86 1.65
C ALA A 256 -9.79 -19.00 0.63
N ALA A 257 -11.01 -19.57 0.61
CA ALA A 257 -11.35 -20.65 -0.32
C ALA A 257 -11.08 -20.23 -1.78
N GLY A 258 -10.28 -21.04 -2.49
CA GLY A 258 -9.82 -20.75 -3.86
C GLY A 258 -8.46 -20.04 -3.95
N SER A 259 -7.94 -19.48 -2.85
CA SER A 259 -6.59 -18.84 -2.77
C SER A 259 -5.46 -19.80 -2.40
N ALA A 260 -5.81 -20.99 -1.92
CA ALA A 260 -4.85 -22.03 -1.60
C ALA A 260 -4.18 -22.53 -2.89
N ALA A 261 -2.93 -22.12 -3.12
CA ALA A 261 -2.05 -22.79 -4.05
C ALA A 261 -1.89 -24.26 -3.58
N ARG A 262 -2.53 -25.19 -4.28
CA ARG A 262 -2.34 -26.66 -4.18
C ARG A 262 -2.09 -27.21 -2.77
N ALA A 263 -2.96 -26.95 -1.81
CA ALA A 263 -3.00 -27.73 -0.57
C ALA A 263 -3.64 -29.12 -0.80
N ARG A 264 -3.10 -29.96 -1.70
CA ARG A 264 -3.47 -31.38 -1.84
C ARG A 264 -2.31 -32.19 -2.43
N THR A 265 -1.49 -32.80 -1.56
CA THR A 265 -1.06 -34.22 -1.58
C THR A 265 0.05 -34.46 -0.54
N ALA A 266 -0.24 -34.20 0.75
CA ALA A 266 0.44 -34.93 1.82
C ALA A 266 -0.44 -36.15 2.11
N GLY A 267 -0.12 -37.27 1.47
CA GLY A 267 -0.79 -38.54 1.71
C GLY A 267 -0.45 -39.10 3.09
N ASP A 268 -1.44 -39.74 3.70
CA ASP A 268 -1.28 -40.68 4.81
C ASP A 268 -0.05 -41.59 4.63
N PRO A 269 0.73 -41.88 5.70
CA PRO A 269 1.84 -42.81 5.64
C PRO A 269 1.30 -44.25 5.74
N ALA A 270 0.50 -44.67 4.76
CA ALA A 270 0.03 -46.06 4.66
C ALA A 270 -0.47 -46.37 3.25
N THR A 271 0.44 -46.49 2.28
CA THR A 271 0.39 -47.41 1.11
C THR A 271 1.41 -46.94 0.07
N ALA A 272 2.69 -47.24 0.31
CA ALA A 272 3.71 -47.13 -0.72
C ALA A 272 3.69 -48.41 -1.57
N SER A 273 3.20 -48.32 -2.82
CA SER A 273 3.64 -49.16 -3.94
C SER A 273 2.97 -48.72 -5.24
N ALA A 274 3.69 -47.98 -6.07
CA ALA A 274 3.94 -48.30 -7.49
C ALA A 274 4.62 -47.12 -8.19
N ALA A 275 5.57 -47.47 -9.05
CA ALA A 275 6.50 -46.60 -9.76
C ALA A 275 5.85 -45.54 -10.65
N ALA A 276 6.47 -44.36 -10.69
CA ALA A 276 6.44 -43.46 -11.85
C ALA A 276 7.83 -42.83 -12.04
N ALA A 277 8.31 -42.88 -13.28
CA ALA A 277 9.65 -42.55 -13.74
C ALA A 277 9.96 -41.02 -13.69
N PRO A 278 11.24 -40.61 -13.72
CA PRO A 278 11.66 -39.23 -13.53
C PRO A 278 11.44 -38.41 -14.83
N GLY A 279 10.57 -37.41 -14.76
CA GLY A 279 10.32 -36.46 -15.85
C GLY A 279 10.98 -35.11 -15.57
N THR A 280 12.14 -34.89 -16.20
CA THR A 280 12.71 -33.63 -16.69
C THR A 280 12.12 -32.32 -16.15
N THR A 281 12.82 -31.68 -15.22
CA THR A 281 12.76 -30.22 -15.03
C THR A 281 13.46 -29.55 -16.22
N SER A 282 12.68 -28.86 -17.06
CA SER A 282 13.22 -28.02 -18.13
C SER A 282 13.84 -26.76 -17.51
N ALA A 283 15.11 -26.51 -17.79
CA ALA A 283 15.88 -25.35 -17.33
C ALA A 283 15.66 -24.07 -18.18
N ASP A 284 14.51 -23.97 -18.86
CA ASP A 284 14.22 -22.91 -19.84
C ASP A 284 12.81 -22.33 -19.68
N ASP A 285 12.35 -22.16 -18.43
CA ASP A 285 11.02 -21.59 -18.16
C ASP A 285 11.04 -20.05 -18.21
N THR A 286 11.38 -19.50 -19.36
CA THR A 286 11.17 -18.07 -19.68
C THR A 286 9.76 -17.79 -20.18
N ARG A 287 8.78 -18.67 -19.88
CA ARG A 287 7.39 -18.47 -20.29
C ARG A 287 6.81 -17.22 -19.61
N PRO A 288 6.11 -16.33 -20.34
CA PRO A 288 5.37 -15.23 -19.74
C PRO A 288 4.44 -15.75 -18.63
N LEU A 289 4.48 -15.12 -17.45
CA LEU A 289 3.78 -15.58 -16.23
C LEU A 289 2.28 -15.82 -16.42
N SER A 290 1.65 -15.19 -17.42
CA SER A 290 0.27 -15.45 -17.81
C SER A 290 -0.02 -16.84 -18.39
N ASP A 291 1.00 -17.62 -18.73
CA ASP A 291 0.88 -18.98 -19.28
C ASP A 291 0.91 -20.07 -18.18
N THR A 292 1.09 -19.67 -16.90
CA THR A 292 1.06 -20.60 -15.75
C THR A 292 -0.35 -20.86 -15.22
N GLY A 293 -1.33 -19.99 -15.55
CA GLY A 293 -2.68 -20.03 -14.98
C GLY A 293 -2.76 -19.66 -13.49
N GLU A 294 -1.66 -19.18 -12.89
CA GLU A 294 -1.62 -18.77 -11.49
C GLU A 294 -2.28 -17.40 -11.28
N ARG A 295 -3.10 -17.29 -10.23
CA ARG A 295 -3.73 -16.00 -9.88
C ARG A 295 -2.68 -15.02 -9.35
N PRO A 296 -2.78 -13.72 -9.68
CA PRO A 296 -1.85 -12.68 -9.26
C PRO A 296 -1.80 -12.47 -7.74
N ASP A 297 -2.89 -12.81 -7.03
CA ASP A 297 -2.96 -12.82 -5.57
C ASP A 297 -3.24 -14.23 -5.03
N GLN A 298 -2.31 -14.74 -4.23
CA GLN A 298 -2.44 -16.05 -3.58
C GLN A 298 -2.21 -15.90 -2.08
N GLU A 299 -2.81 -16.78 -1.29
CA GLU A 299 -2.57 -16.86 0.15
C GLU A 299 -1.97 -18.21 0.47
N SER A 300 -0.92 -18.20 1.29
CA SER A 300 -0.39 -19.40 1.90
C SER A 300 -0.34 -19.25 3.40
N ARG A 301 -0.70 -20.33 4.09
CA ARG A 301 -0.74 -20.36 5.54
C ARG A 301 0.67 -20.52 6.09
N TRP A 302 0.97 -19.78 7.14
CA TRP A 302 2.17 -20.00 7.97
C TRP A 302 1.86 -19.73 9.44
N ASP A 303 2.66 -20.32 10.33
CA ASP A 303 2.63 -20.06 11.77
C ASP A 303 4.05 -20.04 12.33
N PRO A 304 4.64 -18.84 12.48
CA PRO A 304 5.98 -18.68 13.03
C PRO A 304 6.14 -19.19 14.47
N GLN A 305 5.09 -19.12 15.29
CA GLN A 305 5.16 -19.60 16.68
C GLN A 305 5.15 -21.14 16.73
N ALA A 306 4.44 -21.77 15.80
CA ALA A 306 4.44 -23.22 15.64
C ALA A 306 5.59 -23.74 14.75
N GLY A 307 6.44 -22.86 14.19
CA GLY A 307 7.49 -23.23 13.24
C GLY A 307 6.95 -23.77 11.90
N TYR A 308 5.69 -23.46 11.56
CA TYR A 308 5.04 -23.93 10.34
C TYR A 308 5.26 -22.94 9.20
N LEU A 309 5.94 -23.39 8.14
CA LEU A 309 6.12 -22.69 6.88
C LEU A 309 6.31 -23.74 5.79
N LEU A 310 5.58 -23.58 4.69
CA LEU A 310 5.73 -24.42 3.51
C LEU A 310 7.04 -24.07 2.79
N ARG A 311 7.91 -25.05 2.57
CA ARG A 311 9.20 -24.81 1.89
C ARG A 311 9.00 -24.49 0.42
N GLU A 312 7.97 -25.07 -0.18
CA GLU A 312 7.53 -24.84 -1.55
C GLU A 312 7.13 -23.39 -1.81
N ASP A 313 6.70 -22.63 -0.80
CA ASP A 313 6.43 -21.20 -0.96
C ASP A 313 7.70 -20.39 -1.15
N LEU A 314 8.75 -20.74 -0.40
CA LEU A 314 10.05 -20.11 -0.53
C LEU A 314 10.73 -20.51 -1.83
N ALA A 315 10.63 -21.78 -2.22
CA ALA A 315 11.16 -22.29 -3.49
C ALA A 315 10.43 -21.72 -4.73
N TRP A 316 9.18 -21.33 -4.57
CA TRP A 316 8.42 -20.64 -5.62
C TRP A 316 8.81 -19.16 -5.77
N ALA A 317 9.38 -18.53 -4.73
CA ALA A 317 9.60 -17.09 -4.73
C ALA A 317 10.94 -16.71 -5.39
N ASP A 318 10.91 -15.71 -6.27
CA ASP A 318 12.13 -15.03 -6.71
C ASP A 318 12.61 -14.07 -5.61
N VAL A 319 11.68 -13.43 -4.91
CA VAL A 319 11.97 -12.49 -3.81
C VAL A 319 11.04 -12.75 -2.63
N VAL A 320 11.61 -12.75 -1.41
CA VAL A 320 10.85 -12.88 -0.16
C VAL A 320 10.90 -11.56 0.61
N VAL A 321 9.74 -11.06 1.02
CA VAL A 321 9.59 -9.82 1.79
C VAL A 321 9.01 -10.12 3.17
N ASN A 322 9.72 -9.74 4.24
CA ASN A 322 9.25 -9.88 5.60
C ASN A 322 8.82 -8.53 6.20
N LEU A 323 7.50 -8.26 6.22
CA LEU A 323 6.91 -7.11 6.92
C LEU A 323 6.23 -7.52 8.25
N SER A 324 6.32 -8.80 8.62
CA SER A 324 5.63 -9.29 9.80
C SER A 324 6.26 -8.77 11.09
N GLY A 325 5.41 -8.40 12.04
CA GLY A 325 5.84 -7.95 13.34
C GLY A 325 4.66 -7.43 14.14
N ARG A 326 4.70 -7.60 15.46
CA ARG A 326 3.72 -6.98 16.33
C ARG A 326 3.88 -5.46 16.30
N SER A 327 2.76 -4.75 16.28
CA SER A 327 2.74 -3.29 16.44
C SER A 327 3.45 -2.87 17.73
N ILE A 328 4.25 -1.82 17.65
CA ILE A 328 4.88 -1.16 18.80
C ILE A 328 3.95 -0.11 19.44
N GLY A 329 2.78 0.14 18.85
CA GLY A 329 1.79 1.07 19.39
C GLY A 329 1.13 0.53 20.66
N GLY A 330 1.07 1.36 21.70
CA GLY A 330 0.50 1.01 23.00
C GLY A 330 1.52 1.14 24.13
N ARG A 331 1.21 0.58 25.30
CA ARG A 331 2.09 0.64 26.47
C ARG A 331 3.19 -0.42 26.39
N LEU A 332 4.46 0.00 26.52
CA LEU A 332 5.63 -0.89 26.49
C LEU A 332 5.87 -1.58 27.84
N THR A 333 4.95 -2.43 28.27
CA THR A 333 5.16 -3.33 29.42
C THR A 333 6.19 -4.41 29.11
N ASP A 334 6.75 -5.10 30.10
CA ASP A 334 7.73 -6.18 29.87
C ASP A 334 7.17 -7.28 28.96
N ARG A 335 5.91 -7.67 29.18
CA ARG A 335 5.19 -8.58 28.28
C ARG A 335 5.11 -8.01 26.86
N ALA A 336 4.84 -6.71 26.73
CA ALA A 336 4.72 -6.09 25.42
C ALA A 336 6.05 -6.07 24.68
N LYS A 337 7.15 -5.78 25.39
CA LYS A 337 8.52 -5.80 24.88
C LYS A 337 8.93 -7.20 24.42
N ASP A 338 8.66 -8.22 25.22
CA ASP A 338 8.92 -9.62 24.87
C ASP A 338 8.17 -10.04 23.60
N GLU A 339 6.86 -9.74 23.52
CA GLU A 339 6.06 -10.01 22.32
C GLU A 339 6.52 -9.19 21.08
N ILE A 340 7.05 -7.97 21.27
CA ILE A 340 7.63 -7.14 20.19
C ILE A 340 8.90 -7.81 19.65
N LEU A 341 9.77 -8.29 20.53
CA LEU A 341 11.05 -8.91 20.21
C LEU A 341 10.83 -10.26 19.52
N THR A 342 10.12 -11.19 20.18
CA THR A 342 9.84 -12.55 19.68
C THR A 342 9.12 -12.53 18.33
N SER A 343 8.11 -11.65 18.16
CA SER A 343 7.38 -11.56 16.88
C SER A 343 8.22 -11.11 15.68
N ARG A 344 9.41 -10.54 15.89
CA ARG A 344 10.36 -10.15 14.83
C ARG A 344 11.47 -11.18 14.67
N ILE A 345 12.02 -11.68 15.78
CA ILE A 345 13.08 -12.67 15.76
C ILE A 345 12.57 -13.99 15.20
N ASP A 346 11.48 -14.54 15.75
CA ASP A 346 11.02 -15.89 15.39
C ASP A 346 10.56 -15.95 13.93
N THR A 347 9.89 -14.89 13.46
CA THR A 347 9.43 -14.77 12.07
C THR A 347 10.59 -14.69 11.09
N THR A 348 11.57 -13.84 11.41
CA THR A 348 12.75 -13.63 10.55
C THR A 348 13.64 -14.86 10.55
N ARG A 349 13.87 -15.46 11.72
CA ARG A 349 14.66 -16.68 11.87
C ARG A 349 14.05 -17.81 11.07
N LEU A 350 12.74 -18.08 11.22
CA LEU A 350 12.07 -19.14 10.48
C LEU A 350 12.25 -18.99 8.96
N LEU A 351 12.05 -17.77 8.43
CA LEU A 351 12.26 -17.50 7.01
C LEU A 351 13.72 -17.71 6.62
N ALA A 352 14.65 -17.07 7.33
CA ALA A 352 16.06 -17.07 6.99
C ALA A 352 16.69 -18.47 7.07
N THR A 353 16.41 -19.24 8.12
CA THR A 353 16.93 -20.60 8.27
C THR A 353 16.32 -21.54 7.25
N THR A 354 15.05 -21.36 6.88
CA THR A 354 14.41 -22.21 5.88
C THR A 354 14.95 -21.90 4.49
N ILE A 355 15.13 -20.62 4.14
CA ILE A 355 15.80 -20.19 2.89
C ILE A 355 17.21 -20.80 2.79
N ALA A 356 18.02 -20.69 3.86
CA ALA A 356 19.38 -21.22 3.86
C ALA A 356 19.44 -22.75 3.71
N ALA A 357 18.39 -23.45 4.15
CA ALA A 357 18.27 -24.91 4.04
C ALA A 357 17.75 -25.38 2.67
N LEU A 358 17.31 -24.48 1.77
CA LEU A 358 16.89 -24.85 0.43
C LEU A 358 18.09 -25.26 -0.45
N PRO A 359 17.88 -26.17 -1.42
CA PRO A 359 18.82 -26.37 -2.51
C PRO A 359 19.14 -25.03 -3.21
N GLU A 360 20.38 -24.87 -3.68
CA GLU A 360 20.86 -23.60 -4.23
C GLU A 360 19.97 -23.08 -5.38
N GLN A 361 19.52 -23.96 -6.26
CA GLN A 361 18.65 -23.61 -7.39
C GLN A 361 17.22 -23.19 -6.99
N ASP A 362 16.80 -23.50 -5.77
CA ASP A 362 15.46 -23.19 -5.24
C ASP A 362 15.48 -21.98 -4.29
N ARG A 363 16.65 -21.33 -4.09
CA ARG A 363 16.75 -20.17 -3.20
C ARG A 363 16.21 -18.91 -3.90
N PRO A 364 15.49 -18.04 -3.17
CA PRO A 364 15.14 -16.73 -3.71
C PRO A 364 16.39 -15.90 -3.99
N GLU A 365 16.30 -15.04 -4.99
CA GLU A 365 17.36 -14.09 -5.37
C GLU A 365 17.58 -13.03 -4.29
N ALA A 366 16.52 -12.66 -3.57
CA ALA A 366 16.59 -11.66 -2.52
C ALA A 366 15.64 -11.89 -1.33
N PHE A 367 16.07 -11.42 -0.17
CA PHE A 367 15.31 -11.32 1.06
C PHE A 367 15.27 -9.87 1.56
N ILE A 368 14.08 -9.27 1.49
CA ILE A 368 13.85 -7.88 1.90
C ILE A 368 13.16 -7.90 3.26
N CYS A 369 13.84 -7.46 4.30
CA CYS A 369 13.34 -7.48 5.66
C CYS A 369 13.05 -6.07 6.16
N ALA A 370 11.89 -5.88 6.79
CA ALA A 370 11.64 -4.65 7.54
C ALA A 370 12.67 -4.49 8.67
N SER A 371 12.94 -3.23 9.00
CA SER A 371 13.71 -2.76 10.16
C SER A 371 13.16 -1.38 10.56
N ALA A 372 13.83 -0.66 11.48
CA ALA A 372 13.42 0.69 11.88
C ALA A 372 14.62 1.60 12.17
N VAL A 373 14.41 2.91 12.01
CA VAL A 373 15.38 3.92 12.47
C VAL A 373 15.59 3.92 13.99
N GLY A 374 14.75 3.19 14.74
CA GLY A 374 14.95 2.90 16.16
C GLY A 374 16.29 2.21 16.45
N LEU A 375 16.94 1.61 15.44
CA LEU A 375 18.33 1.13 15.52
C LEU A 375 19.30 2.20 16.03
N TYR A 376 19.07 3.47 15.69
CA TYR A 376 19.96 4.58 16.07
C TYR A 376 19.75 5.09 17.51
N GLY A 377 18.88 4.44 18.30
CA GLY A 377 18.55 4.85 19.67
C GLY A 377 17.56 6.01 19.74
N THR A 378 17.38 6.62 20.91
CA THR A 378 16.31 7.60 21.17
C THR A 378 16.72 9.07 21.04
N ASP A 379 18.01 9.43 21.09
CA ASP A 379 18.48 10.82 20.96
C ASP A 379 19.68 10.95 19.99
N ARG A 380 19.46 10.55 18.73
CA ARG A 380 20.49 10.65 17.69
C ARG A 380 20.45 12.04 17.05
N ARG A 381 21.33 12.94 17.52
CA ARG A 381 21.38 14.36 17.08
C ARG A 381 22.19 14.59 15.80
N THR A 382 23.27 13.83 15.63
CA THR A 382 24.15 13.89 14.46
C THR A 382 23.58 13.03 13.33
N PRO A 383 23.77 13.43 12.06
CA PRO A 383 23.33 12.61 10.92
C PRO A 383 23.74 11.14 11.06
N ALA A 384 22.80 10.26 10.76
CA ALA A 384 22.97 8.81 10.77
C ALA A 384 22.61 8.27 9.39
N ASP A 385 23.63 8.04 8.57
CA ASP A 385 23.49 7.23 7.36
C ASP A 385 23.46 5.74 7.71
N GLU A 386 23.37 4.87 6.72
CA GLU A 386 23.21 3.44 6.94
C GLU A 386 24.46 2.75 7.52
N ALA A 387 25.63 3.41 7.42
CA ALA A 387 26.90 2.98 7.99
C ALA A 387 27.07 3.39 9.46
N ALA A 388 26.22 4.29 9.96
CA ALA A 388 26.25 4.72 11.35
C ALA A 388 26.06 3.54 12.33
N PRO A 389 26.76 3.55 13.48
CA PRO A 389 26.57 2.54 14.49
C PRO A 389 25.16 2.63 15.09
N ALA A 390 24.67 1.48 15.55
CA ALA A 390 23.45 1.40 16.36
C ALA A 390 23.61 2.20 17.67
N GLY A 391 22.51 2.76 18.15
CA GLY A 391 22.43 3.42 19.45
C GLY A 391 22.06 2.46 20.58
N ASP A 392 21.75 3.03 21.73
CA ASP A 392 21.30 2.31 22.92
C ASP A 392 19.78 2.34 23.06
N GLY A 393 19.23 1.52 23.96
CA GLY A 393 17.80 1.43 24.25
C GLY A 393 17.17 0.14 23.75
N PHE A 394 15.94 -0.11 24.21
CA PHE A 394 15.21 -1.35 23.92
C PHE A 394 14.97 -1.51 22.42
N LEU A 395 14.50 -0.46 21.74
CA LEU A 395 14.21 -0.55 20.31
C LEU A 395 15.48 -0.69 19.46
N ALA A 396 16.61 -0.13 19.91
CA ALA A 396 17.88 -0.32 19.24
C ALA A 396 18.35 -1.77 19.32
N GLU A 397 18.20 -2.41 20.48
CA GLU A 397 18.48 -3.84 20.66
C GLU A 397 17.57 -4.73 19.80
N VAL A 398 16.27 -4.44 19.78
CA VAL A 398 15.31 -5.14 18.90
C VAL A 398 15.78 -5.08 17.45
N CYS A 399 16.13 -3.89 16.94
CA CYS A 399 16.54 -3.72 15.55
C CYS A 399 17.88 -4.42 15.25
N ARG A 400 18.87 -4.36 16.16
CA ARG A 400 20.15 -5.07 15.98
C ARG A 400 19.94 -6.57 15.87
N THR A 401 19.19 -7.16 16.80
CA THR A 401 18.95 -8.60 16.80
C THR A 401 18.13 -9.01 15.59
N TRP A 402 17.13 -8.21 15.22
CA TRP A 402 16.31 -8.44 14.03
C TRP A 402 17.12 -8.42 12.73
N GLU A 403 17.99 -7.42 12.54
CA GLU A 403 18.86 -7.34 11.35
C GLU A 403 19.90 -8.47 11.32
N ALA A 404 20.38 -8.93 12.48
CA ALA A 404 21.29 -10.07 12.57
C ALA A 404 20.64 -11.39 12.12
N GLU A 405 19.39 -11.65 12.53
CA GLU A 405 18.63 -12.81 12.05
C GLU A 405 18.40 -12.75 10.54
N ALA A 406 18.10 -11.56 10.01
CA ALA A 406 17.92 -11.37 8.58
C ALA A 406 19.21 -11.61 7.79
N ALA A 407 20.37 -11.22 8.33
CA ALA A 407 21.68 -11.39 7.70
C ALA A 407 22.09 -12.85 7.50
N ALA A 408 21.46 -13.81 8.20
CA ALA A 408 21.78 -15.23 8.05
C ALA A 408 21.61 -15.75 6.60
N VAL A 409 20.71 -15.17 5.81
CA VAL A 409 20.49 -15.56 4.40
C VAL A 409 21.70 -15.28 3.50
N GLU A 410 22.57 -14.32 3.87
CA GLU A 410 23.73 -13.94 3.08
C GLU A 410 24.74 -15.10 2.98
N SER A 411 24.83 -15.93 4.04
CA SER A 411 25.65 -17.14 4.04
C SER A 411 25.21 -18.20 3.01
N ALA A 412 23.96 -18.11 2.56
CA ALA A 412 23.38 -18.96 1.51
C ALA A 412 23.43 -18.32 0.11
N GLY A 413 24.11 -17.18 -0.04
CA GLY A 413 24.23 -16.45 -1.31
C GLY A 413 23.03 -15.57 -1.66
N VAL A 414 22.06 -15.41 -0.76
CA VAL A 414 20.85 -14.63 -1.00
C VAL A 414 21.09 -13.15 -0.69
N ARG A 415 20.73 -12.26 -1.62
CA ARG A 415 20.83 -10.80 -1.43
C ARG A 415 19.92 -10.35 -0.30
N ARG A 416 20.42 -9.60 0.68
CA ARG A 416 19.59 -9.01 1.74
C ARG A 416 19.45 -7.50 1.58
N VAL A 417 18.26 -7.00 1.87
CA VAL A 417 18.02 -5.58 2.20
C VAL A 417 17.28 -5.47 3.53
N SER A 418 17.76 -4.62 4.43
CA SER A 418 17.07 -4.28 5.69
C SER A 418 16.57 -2.84 5.64
N VAL A 419 15.25 -2.66 5.55
CA VAL A 419 14.62 -1.35 5.36
C VAL A 419 14.36 -0.69 6.72
N ARG A 420 15.26 0.19 7.15
CA ARG A 420 15.17 0.97 8.40
C ARG A 420 14.13 2.07 8.23
N THR A 421 12.89 1.72 8.55
CA THR A 421 11.71 2.56 8.33
C THR A 421 11.63 3.69 9.35
N GLY A 422 11.36 4.91 8.87
CA GLY A 422 11.03 6.07 9.69
C GLY A 422 9.60 6.07 10.26
N LEU A 423 9.14 7.23 10.72
CA LEU A 423 7.76 7.47 11.11
C LEU A 423 6.88 7.58 9.86
N VAL A 424 6.13 6.52 9.58
CA VAL A 424 5.26 6.44 8.40
C VAL A 424 4.06 7.37 8.57
N MET A 425 3.93 8.33 7.66
CA MET A 425 2.80 9.24 7.60
C MET A 425 1.70 8.61 6.76
N SER A 426 0.59 8.21 7.41
CA SER A 426 -0.57 7.66 6.71
C SER A 426 -1.90 8.15 7.28
N GLY A 427 -2.82 8.54 6.40
CA GLY A 427 -4.21 8.84 6.75
C GLY A 427 -5.05 7.60 7.09
N LEU A 428 -4.58 6.40 6.76
CA LEU A 428 -5.27 5.13 7.02
C LEU A 428 -4.99 4.58 8.43
N GLY A 429 -3.91 5.01 9.09
CA GLY A 429 -3.51 4.49 10.39
C GLY A 429 -2.15 5.00 10.86
N GLY A 430 -1.64 4.42 11.95
CA GLY A 430 -0.34 4.81 12.50
C GLY A 430 -0.36 6.17 13.21
N LEU A 431 0.82 6.81 13.27
CA LEU A 431 1.03 8.03 14.07
C LEU A 431 0.16 9.20 13.60
N LEU A 432 0.07 9.42 12.29
CA LEU A 432 -0.64 10.56 11.73
C LEU A 432 -2.14 10.49 12.03
N ALA A 433 -2.79 9.36 11.75
CA ALA A 433 -4.21 9.15 12.03
C ALA A 433 -4.57 9.34 13.52
N LEU A 434 -3.67 9.01 14.45
CA LEU A 434 -3.85 9.24 15.89
C LEU A 434 -3.81 10.73 16.28
N GLN A 435 -3.02 11.54 15.56
CA GLN A 435 -2.82 12.95 15.89
C GLN A 435 -3.86 13.89 15.26
N VAL A 436 -4.38 13.55 14.07
CA VAL A 436 -5.33 14.40 13.33
C VAL A 436 -6.51 14.91 14.19
N PRO A 437 -7.20 14.09 14.99
CA PRO A 437 -8.30 14.57 15.84
C PRO A 437 -7.87 15.63 16.87
N LEU A 438 -6.67 15.50 17.45
CA LEU A 438 -6.13 16.47 18.41
C LEU A 438 -5.87 17.82 17.75
N TYR A 439 -5.30 17.81 16.54
CA TYR A 439 -5.06 19.02 15.75
C TYR A 439 -6.36 19.68 15.31
N LEU A 440 -7.34 18.91 14.83
CA LEU A 440 -8.66 19.43 14.43
C LEU A 440 -9.40 20.11 15.61
N ALA A 441 -9.25 19.57 16.82
CA ALA A 441 -9.77 20.15 18.06
C ALA A 441 -8.99 21.37 18.58
N GLY A 442 -7.89 21.75 17.93
CA GLY A 442 -7.02 22.85 18.37
C GLY A 442 -6.10 22.51 19.54
N GLY A 443 -6.03 21.23 19.93
CA GLY A 443 -5.16 20.71 21.00
C GLY A 443 -3.79 20.25 20.51
N GLY A 444 -3.47 20.45 19.22
CA GLY A 444 -2.20 20.04 18.63
C GLY A 444 -1.03 20.96 18.97
N GLY A 445 0.19 20.44 18.85
CA GLY A 445 1.41 21.20 19.00
C GLY A 445 2.64 20.33 19.24
N PRO A 446 3.79 20.95 19.57
CA PRO A 446 5.04 20.22 19.73
C PRO A 446 5.01 19.22 20.89
N LEU A 447 5.63 18.07 20.72
CA LEU A 447 5.81 17.06 21.78
C LEU A 447 7.14 17.32 22.49
N GLY A 448 7.12 17.41 23.82
CA GLY A 448 8.32 17.70 24.61
C GLY A 448 8.93 19.06 24.28
N SER A 449 10.24 19.10 23.97
CA SER A 449 10.91 20.33 23.55
C SER A 449 10.55 20.76 22.13
N GLY A 450 10.14 19.81 21.28
CA GLY A 450 9.95 20.01 19.84
C GLY A 450 11.24 20.05 19.02
N GLU A 451 12.41 19.94 19.67
CA GLU A 451 13.73 19.98 19.02
C GLU A 451 14.23 18.60 18.61
N GLN A 452 13.54 17.51 18.97
CA GLN A 452 13.90 16.18 18.51
C GLN A 452 13.72 16.09 16.98
N TRP A 453 14.63 15.37 16.33
CA TRP A 453 14.52 15.06 14.91
C TRP A 453 13.34 14.11 14.67
N PHE A 454 12.62 14.34 13.59
CA PHE A 454 11.41 13.60 13.25
C PHE A 454 11.65 12.87 11.92
N PRO A 455 12.22 11.65 11.94
CA PRO A 455 12.59 10.91 10.74
C PRO A 455 11.35 10.33 10.06
N TRP A 456 10.59 11.17 9.35
CA TRP A 456 9.34 10.80 8.71
C TRP A 456 9.56 10.23 7.30
N ILE A 457 8.57 9.49 6.81
CA ILE A 457 8.44 9.11 5.40
C ILE A 457 6.96 9.07 5.02
N SER A 458 6.60 9.46 3.80
CA SER A 458 5.24 9.26 3.32
C SER A 458 4.92 7.76 3.20
N HIS A 459 3.66 7.37 3.36
CA HIS A 459 3.28 5.96 3.20
C HIS A 459 3.59 5.47 1.78
N ASP A 460 3.37 6.32 0.78
CA ASP A 460 3.64 5.99 -0.62
C ASP A 460 5.14 5.79 -0.90
N ASP A 461 6.00 6.70 -0.43
CA ASP A 461 7.45 6.57 -0.61
C ASP A 461 7.99 5.32 0.08
N LEU A 462 7.50 4.97 1.26
CA LEU A 462 7.92 3.74 1.91
C LEU A 462 7.59 2.50 1.05
N VAL A 463 6.39 2.46 0.47
CA VAL A 463 5.97 1.38 -0.42
C VAL A 463 6.86 1.32 -1.67
N ARG A 464 7.19 2.47 -2.24
CA ARG A 464 8.13 2.61 -3.37
C ARG A 464 9.55 2.17 -2.99
N VAL A 465 10.02 2.44 -1.77
CA VAL A 465 11.32 1.94 -1.28
C VAL A 465 11.37 0.42 -1.24
N TYR A 466 10.30 -0.24 -0.76
CA TYR A 466 10.24 -1.71 -0.80
C TYR A 466 10.21 -2.24 -2.23
N ALA A 467 9.41 -1.65 -3.11
CA ALA A 467 9.38 -2.03 -4.53
C ALA A 467 10.75 -1.86 -5.20
N ARG A 468 11.45 -0.75 -4.92
CA ARG A 468 12.82 -0.53 -5.39
C ARG A 468 13.79 -1.59 -4.84
N ALA A 469 13.72 -1.92 -3.55
CA ALA A 469 14.57 -2.93 -2.95
C ALA A 469 14.37 -4.34 -3.54
N ILE A 470 13.14 -4.65 -3.96
CA ILE A 470 12.79 -5.91 -4.62
C ILE A 470 13.47 -6.00 -5.99
N VAL A 471 13.35 -4.98 -6.83
CA VAL A 471 13.77 -5.03 -8.25
C VAL A 471 15.21 -4.57 -8.50
N ASP A 472 15.78 -3.73 -7.62
CA ASP A 472 17.12 -3.18 -7.77
C ASP A 472 18.16 -4.09 -7.12
N ALA A 473 18.85 -4.90 -7.93
CA ALA A 473 19.90 -5.80 -7.47
C ALA A 473 21.12 -5.06 -6.86
N THR A 474 21.28 -3.76 -7.13
CA THR A 474 22.39 -2.96 -6.58
C THR A 474 22.13 -2.51 -5.14
N LEU A 475 20.87 -2.47 -4.72
CA LEU A 475 20.51 -2.11 -3.35
C LEU A 475 20.72 -3.33 -2.43
N THR A 476 21.64 -3.20 -1.48
CA THR A 476 22.04 -4.27 -0.55
C THR A 476 22.28 -3.73 0.85
N GLY A 477 22.12 -4.59 1.86
CA GLY A 477 22.38 -4.24 3.24
C GLY A 477 21.32 -3.29 3.84
N PRO A 478 21.70 -2.44 4.80
CA PRO A 478 20.76 -1.49 5.41
C PRO A 478 20.38 -0.35 4.46
N VAL A 479 19.11 0.06 4.52
CA VAL A 479 18.54 1.19 3.75
C VAL A 479 17.68 2.04 4.67
N ASN A 480 18.00 3.33 4.83
CA ASN A 480 17.16 4.24 5.60
C ASN A 480 15.97 4.70 4.76
N ALA A 481 14.77 4.24 5.10
CA ALA A 481 13.52 4.68 4.48
C ALA A 481 12.96 5.89 5.24
N VAL A 482 13.56 7.05 4.98
CA VAL A 482 13.18 8.38 5.50
C VAL A 482 13.19 9.39 4.35
N ALA A 483 12.36 10.43 4.45
CA ALA A 483 12.37 11.52 3.49
C ALA A 483 13.69 12.33 3.57
N PRO A 484 14.21 12.86 2.45
CA PRO A 484 15.48 13.62 2.43
C PRO A 484 15.38 14.95 3.20
N GLY A 485 14.19 15.55 3.26
CA GLY A 485 13.90 16.76 4.05
C GLY A 485 13.51 16.45 5.49
N ILE A 486 14.40 15.84 6.28
CA ILE A 486 14.12 15.58 7.70
C ILE A 486 13.81 16.89 8.44
N VAL A 487 12.83 16.85 9.34
CA VAL A 487 12.36 18.02 10.08
C VAL A 487 12.52 17.81 11.59
N ARG A 488 12.47 18.90 12.34
CA ARG A 488 12.26 18.90 13.79
C ARG A 488 10.80 18.67 14.11
N GLN A 489 10.51 18.11 15.28
CA GLN A 489 9.14 17.85 15.69
C GLN A 489 8.28 19.12 15.74
N LYS A 490 8.84 20.27 16.15
CA LYS A 490 8.14 21.57 16.13
C LYS A 490 7.75 22.03 14.72
N GLU A 491 8.55 21.67 13.71
CA GLU A 491 8.29 22.00 12.30
C GLU A 491 7.18 21.10 11.76
N PHE A 492 7.20 19.82 12.11
CA PHE A 492 6.08 18.91 11.87
C PHE A 492 4.78 19.44 12.50
N ALA A 493 4.80 19.86 13.77
CA ALA A 493 3.63 20.39 14.45
C ALA A 493 3.08 21.65 13.77
N LYS A 494 3.97 22.56 13.36
CA LYS A 494 3.61 23.76 12.60
C LYS A 494 2.99 23.40 11.24
N ALA A 495 3.56 22.45 10.52
CA ALA A 495 3.05 21.98 9.23
C ALA A 495 1.65 21.38 9.36
N MET A 496 1.46 20.50 10.35
CA MET A 496 0.16 19.91 10.69
C MET A 496 -0.90 20.98 11.01
N GLY A 497 -0.59 21.90 11.93
CA GLY A 497 -1.52 22.99 12.28
C GLY A 497 -1.88 23.87 11.09
N SER A 498 -0.89 24.21 10.26
CA SER A 498 -1.10 25.00 9.04
C SER A 498 -2.00 24.27 8.05
N HIS A 499 -1.80 22.96 7.89
CA HIS A 499 -2.57 22.12 6.96
C HIS A 499 -4.05 22.02 7.39
N VAL A 500 -4.32 21.82 8.68
CA VAL A 500 -5.72 21.72 9.17
C VAL A 500 -6.35 23.07 9.54
N HIS A 501 -5.66 24.19 9.29
CA HIS A 501 -6.06 25.55 9.68
C HIS A 501 -6.38 25.68 11.18
N ARG A 502 -5.46 25.21 12.03
CA ARG A 502 -5.56 25.29 13.49
C ARG A 502 -4.22 25.73 14.11
N PRO A 503 -4.24 26.49 15.22
CA PRO A 503 -3.01 26.79 15.95
C PRO A 503 -2.36 25.49 16.45
N ALA A 504 -1.03 25.44 16.43
CA ALA A 504 -0.25 24.28 16.86
C ALA A 504 0.93 24.70 17.77
N PHE A 505 0.65 25.46 18.82
CA PHE A 505 1.65 25.95 19.77
C PHE A 505 1.58 25.26 21.13
N LEU A 506 0.55 24.45 21.40
CA LEU A 506 0.38 23.79 22.69
C LEU A 506 1.41 22.67 22.82
N ARG A 507 2.44 22.92 23.63
CA ARG A 507 3.46 21.92 23.91
C ARG A 507 2.86 20.84 24.79
N ALA A 508 2.87 19.59 24.32
CA ALA A 508 2.48 18.45 25.13
C ALA A 508 3.68 18.04 26.01
N PRO A 509 3.58 18.18 27.35
CA PRO A 509 4.65 17.72 28.24
C PRO A 509 4.74 16.20 28.22
N ARG A 510 5.89 15.65 28.62
CA ARG A 510 6.15 14.19 28.71
C ARG A 510 5.04 13.40 29.40
N PHE A 511 4.39 14.00 30.40
CA PHE A 511 3.27 13.38 31.13
C PHE A 511 2.13 12.90 30.21
N GLY A 512 1.82 13.62 29.12
CA GLY A 512 0.76 13.23 28.20
C GLY A 512 1.04 11.89 27.51
N PRO A 513 2.16 11.76 26.76
CA PRO A 513 2.60 10.49 26.21
C PRO A 513 2.80 9.40 27.27
N ALA A 514 3.36 9.71 28.44
CA ALA A 514 3.58 8.73 29.50
C ALA A 514 2.27 8.12 30.03
N LEU A 515 1.20 8.91 30.12
CA LEU A 515 -0.13 8.42 30.49
C LEU A 515 -0.69 7.42 29.46
N LEU A 516 -0.45 7.68 28.16
CA LEU A 516 -0.98 6.89 27.05
C LEU A 516 -0.13 5.65 26.74
N LEU A 517 1.20 5.78 26.76
CA LEU A 517 2.18 4.81 26.26
C LEU A 517 3.06 4.22 27.38
N GLY A 518 2.91 4.67 28.62
CA GLY A 518 3.86 4.37 29.70
C GLY A 518 5.16 5.18 29.57
N GLU A 519 6.00 5.14 30.61
CA GLU A 519 7.29 5.87 30.63
C GLU A 519 8.20 5.45 29.47
N ASP A 520 8.39 4.15 29.28
CA ASP A 520 9.23 3.63 28.20
C ASP A 520 8.67 3.99 26.82
N GLY A 521 7.35 3.94 26.62
CA GLY A 521 6.75 4.34 25.35
C GLY A 521 6.83 5.85 25.09
N ALA A 522 6.83 6.67 26.15
CA ALA A 522 7.08 8.10 26.02
C ALA A 522 8.51 8.37 25.55
N ASP A 523 9.50 7.69 26.12
CA ASP A 523 10.92 7.92 25.82
C ASP A 523 11.37 7.24 24.50
N GLU A 524 10.95 5.99 24.26
CA GLU A 524 11.36 5.19 23.09
C GLU A 524 10.60 5.54 21.81
N LEU A 525 9.37 6.09 21.90
CA LEU A 525 8.53 6.37 20.73
C LEU A 525 8.15 7.83 20.58
N ALA A 526 7.55 8.44 21.62
CA ALA A 526 6.94 9.77 21.47
C ALA A 526 7.94 10.93 21.52
N LEU A 527 8.98 10.79 22.33
CA LEU A 527 10.02 11.81 22.55
C LEU A 527 11.34 11.45 21.88
N ALA A 528 11.44 10.25 21.31
CA ALA A 528 12.60 9.83 20.54
C ALA A 528 12.81 10.73 19.32
N GLY A 529 14.06 10.94 18.95
CA GLY A 529 14.42 11.60 17.71
C GLY A 529 15.71 11.08 17.14
N GLN A 530 15.67 10.76 15.85
CA GLN A 530 16.81 10.28 15.11
C GLN A 530 17.05 11.11 13.87
N HIS A 531 18.26 11.65 13.72
CA HIS A 531 18.71 12.36 12.52
C HIS A 531 19.09 11.36 11.41
N ALA A 532 18.18 10.46 11.03
CA ALA A 532 18.43 9.50 9.97
C ALA A 532 18.44 10.20 8.60
N VAL A 533 19.36 9.80 7.72
CA VAL A 533 19.47 10.33 6.34
C VAL A 533 19.45 9.18 5.32
N PRO A 534 18.78 9.34 4.16
CA PRO A 534 18.52 8.25 3.21
C PRO A 534 19.63 8.07 2.18
N THR A 535 20.89 7.99 2.62
CA THR A 535 22.06 8.04 1.71
C THR A 535 22.12 6.86 0.73
N ALA A 536 21.65 5.66 1.10
CA ALA A 536 21.58 4.54 0.17
C ALA A 536 20.57 4.80 -0.97
N LEU A 537 19.42 5.40 -0.65
CA LEU A 537 18.39 5.74 -1.64
C LEU A 537 18.85 6.88 -2.56
N GLU A 538 19.48 7.92 -2.00
CA GLU A 538 20.03 9.03 -2.77
C GLU A 538 21.11 8.55 -3.76
N ARG A 539 22.01 7.66 -3.32
CA ARG A 539 23.03 7.06 -4.19
C ARG A 539 22.43 6.18 -5.29
N ALA A 540 21.33 5.50 -5.00
CA ALA A 540 20.59 4.70 -5.97
C ALA A 540 19.73 5.55 -6.93
N GLY A 541 19.70 6.88 -6.77
CA GLY A 541 18.87 7.77 -7.59
C GLY A 541 17.37 7.56 -7.36
N PHE A 542 16.97 7.19 -6.15
CA PHE A 542 15.56 7.06 -5.78
C PHE A 542 14.87 8.42 -5.83
N ASP A 543 13.70 8.47 -6.49
CA ASP A 543 12.93 9.70 -6.66
C ASP A 543 11.75 9.70 -5.69
N PHE A 544 11.80 10.60 -4.72
CA PHE A 544 10.78 10.68 -3.69
C PHE A 544 9.55 11.37 -4.25
N ALA A 545 8.40 10.70 -4.18
CA ALA A 545 7.10 11.26 -4.51
C ALA A 545 6.73 12.44 -3.60
N HIS A 546 7.16 12.39 -2.33
CA HIS A 546 6.87 13.44 -1.35
C HIS A 546 8.14 13.85 -0.58
N PRO A 547 9.07 14.61 -1.20
CA PRO A 547 10.29 15.05 -0.54
C PRO A 547 10.02 16.09 0.56
N GLY A 548 8.87 16.80 0.47
CA GLY A 548 8.41 17.79 1.43
C GLY A 548 7.23 17.31 2.27
N LEU A 549 7.22 17.69 3.56
CA LEU A 549 6.13 17.33 4.48
C LEU A 549 4.77 17.90 4.04
N GLY A 550 4.75 19.05 3.36
CA GLY A 550 3.52 19.66 2.85
C GLY A 550 2.80 18.77 1.85
N ASP A 551 3.55 18.19 0.90
CA ASP A 551 3.04 17.30 -0.15
C ASP A 551 2.53 16.00 0.47
N CYS A 552 3.30 15.44 1.40
CA CYS A 552 2.89 14.27 2.16
C CYS A 552 1.58 14.48 2.93
N LEU A 553 1.39 15.64 3.59
CA LEU A 553 0.14 15.92 4.30
C LEU A 553 -1.03 16.08 3.34
N THR A 554 -0.83 16.67 2.16
CA THR A 554 -1.86 16.76 1.12
C THR A 554 -2.26 15.39 0.58
N GLU A 555 -1.30 14.51 0.32
CA GLU A 555 -1.57 13.13 -0.11
C GLU A 555 -2.38 12.37 0.95
N GLU A 556 -1.97 12.46 2.21
CA GLU A 556 -2.52 11.62 3.28
C GLU A 556 -3.83 12.17 3.87
N LEU A 557 -4.01 13.49 3.92
CA LEU A 557 -5.14 14.15 4.59
C LEU A 557 -6.06 14.92 3.63
N GLY A 558 -5.65 15.08 2.37
CA GLY A 558 -6.37 15.80 1.33
C GLY A 558 -5.95 17.27 1.23
N PRO A 559 -6.49 18.00 0.24
CA PRO A 559 -6.20 19.42 0.09
C PRO A 559 -6.73 20.25 1.26
N ARG A 560 -6.09 21.40 1.49
CA ARG A 560 -6.38 22.34 2.60
C ARG A 560 -7.81 22.90 2.60
#